data_AF-A0A7X7QSL3-F1
#
_entry.id   AF-A0A7X7QSL3-F1
#
_cell.length_a   1.000
_cell.length_b   1.000
_cell.length_c   1.000
_cell.angle_alpha   90.00
_cell.angle_beta   90.00
_cell.angle_gamma   90.00
#
_symmetry.space_group_name_H-M   'P 1'
#
loop_
_entity.id
_entity.type
_entity.pdbx_description
1 polymer ?
#
loop_
_entity_poly.entity_id
_entity_poly.type
_entity_poly.pdbx_seq_one_letter_code
_entity_poly.pdbx_strand_id
1 'polypeptide(L)'
;DTLHLELSPVRLGEGLRERLARFPPNILHLEVGVQTLNAATASRIGRREPRGEVLEALQFLTRETQADVHADLIFGLPGEDAASFAAGFDRLVRLGIGEIQVNRLKGLPGTPILRLPELAGAFNPVPPYEVLRTDALSFDALMRLQRFALVWDRLHNRGRFRHALPLLWADPETSPFAVIDHLTRTVHHACGRVHAVGLADWALALARQLLHGPAERHAGALAALSRDAVLPRDVLSQLAAQASR
;
A
#
# COMPACT_ATOMS: atom_id res chain seq x y z
N ASP A 1 -5.47 20.90 -17.36
CA ASP A 1 -4.19 20.19 -17.47
C ASP A 1 -3.74 19.73 -16.10
N THR A 2 -3.29 18.48 -15.98
CA THR A 2 -2.70 17.93 -14.75
C THR A 2 -1.18 18.06 -14.80
N LEU A 3 -0.54 18.17 -13.63
CA LEU A 3 0.91 18.25 -13.47
C LEU A 3 1.38 17.07 -12.62
N HIS A 4 2.28 16.26 -13.18
CA HIS A 4 2.89 15.11 -12.50
C HIS A 4 4.35 15.44 -12.17
N LEU A 5 4.71 15.34 -10.89
CA LEU A 5 6.07 15.62 -10.41
C LEU A 5 6.55 14.47 -9.53
N GLU A 6 7.78 14.03 -9.77
CA GLU A 6 8.50 13.18 -8.82
C GLU A 6 9.27 14.07 -7.84
N LEU A 7 9.12 13.79 -6.55
CA LEU A 7 9.73 14.55 -5.47
C LEU A 7 10.59 13.64 -4.58
N SER A 8 11.77 14.17 -4.25
CA SER A 8 12.49 13.67 -3.08
C SER A 8 11.89 14.34 -1.84
N PRO A 9 11.45 13.56 -0.84
CA PRO A 9 10.65 14.06 0.29
C PRO A 9 11.34 15.19 1.08
N VAL A 10 12.66 15.28 1.05
CA VAL A 10 13.43 16.11 2.00
C VAL A 10 13.86 17.45 1.39
N ARG A 11 13.38 17.76 0.18
CA ARG A 11 13.67 19.03 -0.53
C ARG A 11 12.48 20.01 -0.55
N LEU A 12 11.58 19.91 0.43
CA LEU A 12 10.41 20.79 0.56
C LEU A 12 10.74 22.03 1.41
N GLY A 13 11.52 22.96 0.85
CA GLY A 13 11.72 24.28 1.47
C GLY A 13 10.41 25.08 1.56
N GLU A 14 10.36 26.08 2.45
CA GLU A 14 9.16 26.88 2.75
C GLU A 14 8.50 27.46 1.47
N GLY A 15 9.28 28.12 0.62
CA GLY A 15 8.75 28.69 -0.62
C GLY A 15 8.19 27.66 -1.62
N LEU A 16 8.66 26.40 -1.58
CA LEU A 16 8.06 25.33 -2.38
C LEU A 16 6.76 24.84 -1.72
N ARG A 17 6.75 24.67 -0.39
CA ARG A 17 5.54 24.32 0.38
C ARG A 17 4.39 25.27 0.11
N GLU A 18 4.63 26.59 0.19
CA GLU A 18 3.63 27.62 -0.14
C GLU A 18 3.11 27.56 -1.58
N ARG A 19 3.97 27.15 -2.53
CA ARG A 19 3.54 26.98 -3.94
C ARG A 19 2.68 25.74 -4.10
N LEU A 20 3.08 24.62 -3.51
CA LEU A 20 2.34 23.36 -3.56
C LEU A 20 0.95 23.50 -2.93
N ALA A 21 0.84 24.18 -1.79
CA ALA A 21 -0.43 24.44 -1.10
C ALA A 21 -1.43 25.29 -1.91
N ARG A 22 -0.95 26.09 -2.87
CA ARG A 22 -1.79 26.95 -3.72
C ARG A 22 -2.37 26.26 -4.95
N PHE A 23 -1.90 25.06 -5.30
CA PHE A 23 -2.49 24.32 -6.42
C PHE A 23 -3.96 23.97 -6.10
N PRO A 24 -4.89 24.16 -7.04
CA PRO A 24 -6.27 23.75 -6.83
C PRO A 24 -6.39 22.22 -6.86
N PRO A 25 -7.50 21.66 -6.32
CA PRO A 25 -7.75 20.23 -6.32
C PRO A 25 -7.67 19.60 -7.71
N ASN A 26 -7.20 18.35 -7.77
CA ASN A 26 -7.13 17.53 -8.99
C ASN A 26 -6.18 18.06 -10.10
N ILE A 27 -5.25 18.96 -9.77
CA ILE A 27 -4.22 19.39 -10.71
C ILE A 27 -2.88 18.71 -10.45
N LEU A 28 -2.47 18.62 -9.20
CA LEU A 28 -1.13 18.21 -8.83
C LEU A 28 -1.09 16.75 -8.40
N HIS A 29 -0.28 15.94 -9.10
CA HIS A 29 0.03 14.56 -8.74
C HIS A 29 1.51 14.47 -8.36
N LEU A 30 1.78 13.99 -7.15
CA LEU A 30 3.11 13.96 -6.56
C LEU A 30 3.51 12.52 -6.26
N GLU A 31 4.57 12.05 -6.91
CA GLU A 31 5.20 10.77 -6.59
C GLU A 31 6.36 11.02 -5.62
N VAL A 32 6.32 10.38 -4.46
CA VAL A 32 7.31 10.54 -3.41
C VAL A 32 8.02 9.21 -3.17
N GLY A 33 9.29 9.16 -3.56
CA GLY A 33 10.12 7.97 -3.43
C GLY A 33 10.55 7.68 -1.98
N VAL A 34 9.65 7.13 -1.15
CA VAL A 34 9.90 6.76 0.26
C VAL A 34 10.87 5.58 0.36
N GLN A 35 10.62 4.57 -0.47
CA GLN A 35 11.29 3.26 -0.57
C GLN A 35 11.16 2.39 0.68
N THR A 36 11.58 2.91 1.84
CA THR A 36 11.45 2.25 3.15
C THR A 36 11.41 3.29 4.27
N LEU A 37 10.68 2.96 5.32
CA LEU A 37 10.67 3.71 6.59
C LEU A 37 11.62 3.12 7.64
N ASN A 38 12.31 2.01 7.32
CA ASN A 38 13.36 1.46 8.17
C ASN A 38 14.67 2.23 7.97
N ALA A 39 15.16 2.88 9.02
CA ALA A 39 16.35 3.73 8.94
C ALA A 39 17.64 2.96 8.59
N ALA A 40 17.79 1.73 9.11
CA ALA A 40 18.96 0.90 8.82
C ALA A 40 18.96 0.45 7.36
N THR A 41 17.81 0.02 6.86
CA THR A 41 17.63 -0.38 5.45
C THR A 41 17.83 0.81 4.51
N ALA A 42 17.25 1.97 4.83
CA ALA A 42 17.45 3.21 4.09
C ALA A 42 18.95 3.56 3.95
N SER A 43 19.69 3.51 5.05
CA SER A 43 21.14 3.75 5.05
C SER A 43 21.90 2.79 4.15
N ARG A 44 21.59 1.48 4.19
CA ARG A 44 22.21 0.45 3.34
C ARG A 44 22.01 0.71 1.84
N ILE A 45 20.85 1.24 1.45
CA ILE A 45 20.55 1.57 0.04
C ILE A 45 20.92 3.01 -0.34
N GLY A 46 21.69 3.71 0.51
CA GLY A 46 22.20 5.06 0.23
C GLY A 46 21.18 6.18 0.42
N ARG A 47 20.04 5.92 1.07
CA ARG A 47 19.07 6.94 1.50
C ARG A 47 19.51 7.50 2.85
N ARG A 48 20.05 8.72 2.82
CA ARG A 48 20.67 9.36 3.99
C ARG A 48 19.70 10.17 4.82
N GLU A 49 18.51 10.43 4.29
CA GLU A 49 17.58 11.35 4.92
C GLU A 49 16.94 10.73 6.16
N PRO A 50 16.74 11.48 7.26
CA PRO A 50 16.03 10.98 8.43
C PRO A 50 14.59 10.56 8.08
N ARG A 51 14.16 9.39 8.52
CA ARG A 51 12.81 8.88 8.21
C ARG A 51 11.70 9.74 8.82
N GLY A 52 11.99 10.44 9.93
CA GLY A 52 11.08 11.43 10.53
C GLY A 52 10.78 12.59 9.57
N GLU A 53 11.81 13.18 8.95
CA GLU A 53 11.65 14.26 7.98
C GLU A 53 10.87 13.82 6.74
N VAL A 54 11.07 12.57 6.30
CA VAL A 54 10.26 11.98 5.21
C VAL A 54 8.79 11.92 5.59
N LEU A 55 8.47 11.50 6.81
CA LEU A 55 7.09 11.44 7.31
C LEU A 55 6.47 12.84 7.46
N GLU A 56 7.22 13.81 7.95
CA GLU A 56 6.77 15.21 8.06
C GLU A 56 6.48 15.84 6.69
N ALA A 57 7.33 15.55 5.70
CA ALA A 57 7.10 15.98 4.32
C ALA A 57 5.83 15.37 3.74
N LEU A 58 5.64 14.06 3.89
CA LEU A 58 4.43 13.37 3.44
C LEU A 58 3.18 13.89 4.15
N GLN A 59 3.26 14.13 5.45
CA GLN A 59 2.16 14.69 6.23
C GLN A 59 1.77 16.08 5.72
N PHE A 60 2.74 16.94 5.45
CA PHE A 60 2.49 18.25 4.84
C PHE A 60 1.81 18.12 3.47
N LEU A 61 2.36 17.30 2.57
CA LEU A 61 1.81 17.12 1.23
C LEU A 61 0.35 16.62 1.31
N THR A 62 0.06 15.72 2.25
CA THR A 62 -1.28 15.13 2.40
C THR A 62 -2.28 16.06 3.09
N ARG A 63 -1.87 16.82 4.09
CA ARG A 63 -2.79 17.59 4.96
C ARG A 63 -2.89 19.07 4.62
N GLU A 64 -1.86 19.63 3.99
CA GLU A 64 -1.75 21.07 3.75
C GLU A 64 -1.78 21.42 2.25
N THR A 65 -1.95 20.44 1.39
CA THR A 65 -2.14 20.65 -0.06
C THR A 65 -3.39 19.95 -0.55
N GLN A 66 -3.76 20.19 -1.81
CA GLN A 66 -4.83 19.47 -2.51
C GLN A 66 -4.26 18.48 -3.55
N ALA A 67 -2.99 18.10 -3.39
CA ALA A 67 -2.31 17.19 -4.28
C ALA A 67 -2.78 15.75 -4.07
N ASP A 68 -2.81 15.00 -5.16
CA ASP A 68 -2.84 13.55 -5.10
C ASP A 68 -1.42 13.04 -4.83
N VAL A 69 -1.22 12.42 -3.67
CA VAL A 69 0.12 12.01 -3.19
C VAL A 69 0.24 10.50 -3.31
N HIS A 70 1.26 10.08 -4.05
CA HIS A 70 1.65 8.70 -4.23
C HIS A 70 2.96 8.45 -3.49
N ALA A 71 3.00 7.42 -2.65
CA ALA A 71 4.21 7.04 -1.91
C ALA A 71 4.73 5.68 -2.39
N ASP A 72 5.98 5.63 -2.85
CA ASP A 72 6.59 4.39 -3.29
C ASP A 72 7.23 3.63 -2.13
N LEU A 73 6.82 2.39 -1.93
CA LEU A 73 7.48 1.43 -1.05
C LEU A 73 8.08 0.29 -1.85
N ILE A 74 9.27 -0.15 -1.44
CA ILE A 74 9.95 -1.29 -2.01
C ILE A 74 10.11 -2.38 -0.95
N PHE A 75 9.63 -3.58 -1.24
CA PHE A 75 9.93 -4.76 -0.43
C PHE A 75 11.05 -5.60 -1.06
N GLY A 76 11.72 -6.41 -0.23
CA GLY A 76 12.91 -7.16 -0.66
C GLY A 76 14.17 -6.30 -0.66
N LEU A 77 14.22 -5.27 0.18
CA LEU A 77 15.42 -4.49 0.44
C LEU A 77 16.37 -5.25 1.38
N PRO A 78 17.69 -5.01 1.31
CA PRO A 78 18.68 -5.69 2.13
C PRO A 78 18.49 -5.35 3.61
N GLY A 79 18.39 -6.38 4.46
CA GLY A 79 18.18 -6.25 5.90
C GLY A 79 16.76 -5.90 6.34
N GLU A 80 15.79 -5.84 5.43
CA GLU A 80 14.39 -5.54 5.76
C GLU A 80 13.53 -6.81 5.72
N ASP A 81 13.02 -7.20 6.89
CA ASP A 81 12.05 -8.29 7.00
C ASP A 81 10.61 -7.83 6.75
N ALA A 82 9.69 -8.80 6.71
CA ALA A 82 8.28 -8.54 6.45
C ALA A 82 7.61 -7.71 7.55
N ALA A 83 8.07 -7.81 8.81
CA ALA A 83 7.50 -7.07 9.93
C ALA A 83 7.88 -5.59 9.87
N SER A 84 9.14 -5.29 9.55
CA SER A 84 9.62 -3.93 9.29
C SER A 84 8.88 -3.31 8.10
N PHE A 85 8.75 -4.04 7.00
CA PHE A 85 7.98 -3.58 5.84
C PHE A 85 6.52 -3.27 6.21
N ALA A 86 5.86 -4.18 6.94
CA ALA A 86 4.48 -4.01 7.39
C ALA A 86 4.30 -2.78 8.27
N ALA A 87 5.20 -2.54 9.23
CA ALA A 87 5.15 -1.37 10.09
C ALA A 87 5.34 -0.06 9.30
N GLY A 88 6.20 -0.07 8.27
CA GLY A 88 6.35 1.06 7.36
C GLY A 88 5.09 1.33 6.53
N PHE A 89 4.51 0.27 5.96
CA PHE A 89 3.26 0.34 5.22
C PHE A 89 2.12 0.89 6.08
N ASP A 90 1.94 0.37 7.29
CA ASP A 90 0.89 0.78 8.22
C ASP A 90 0.99 2.27 8.54
N ARG A 91 2.19 2.78 8.78
CA ARG A 91 2.43 4.21 9.01
C ARG A 91 1.98 5.07 7.83
N LEU A 92 2.26 4.67 6.59
CA LEU A 92 1.83 5.41 5.41
C LEU A 92 0.31 5.39 5.24
N VAL A 93 -0.34 4.25 5.47
CA VAL A 93 -1.82 4.16 5.43
C VAL A 93 -2.42 5.10 6.48
N ARG A 94 -1.85 5.16 7.69
CA ARG A 94 -2.31 6.02 8.78
C ARG A 94 -2.10 7.51 8.52
N LEU A 95 -1.13 7.88 7.67
CA LEU A 95 -0.98 9.27 7.23
C LEU A 95 -2.12 9.71 6.29
N GLY A 96 -2.88 8.77 5.71
CA GLY A 96 -3.95 9.07 4.77
C GLY A 96 -3.44 9.33 3.35
N ILE A 97 -2.29 8.74 2.99
CA ILE A 97 -1.73 8.85 1.64
C ILE A 97 -2.71 8.28 0.61
N GLY A 98 -2.93 9.02 -0.49
CA GLY A 98 -3.90 8.67 -1.53
C GLY A 98 -3.58 7.33 -2.20
N GLU A 99 -2.32 7.15 -2.61
CA GLU A 99 -1.86 5.88 -3.18
C GLU A 99 -0.51 5.46 -2.57
N ILE A 100 -0.39 4.17 -2.26
CA ILE A 100 0.88 3.59 -1.79
C ILE A 100 1.30 2.54 -2.82
N GLN A 101 2.30 2.86 -3.64
CA GLN A 101 2.77 1.93 -4.64
C GLN A 101 3.77 0.96 -4.01
N VAL A 102 3.38 -0.30 -3.93
CA VAL A 102 4.22 -1.36 -3.35
C VAL A 102 4.88 -2.16 -4.45
N ASN A 103 6.20 -2.07 -4.58
CA ASN A 103 6.96 -2.74 -5.62
C ASN A 103 8.00 -3.71 -5.04
N ARG A 104 8.29 -4.79 -5.77
CA ARG A 104 9.43 -5.66 -5.46
C ARG A 104 10.72 -4.99 -5.88
N LEU A 105 11.78 -5.13 -5.09
CA LEU A 105 13.10 -4.62 -5.46
C LEU A 105 13.56 -5.22 -6.81
N LYS A 106 14.08 -4.34 -7.66
CA LYS A 106 14.69 -4.69 -8.97
C LYS A 106 16.16 -4.33 -8.98
N GLY A 107 16.99 -5.27 -9.42
CA GLY A 107 18.43 -5.08 -9.61
C GLY A 107 18.71 -4.55 -11.01
N LEU A 108 18.39 -3.27 -11.25
CA LEU A 108 18.59 -2.69 -12.58
C LEU A 108 20.10 -2.60 -12.92
N PRO A 109 20.53 -2.97 -14.13
CA PRO A 109 21.93 -2.89 -14.53
C PRO A 109 22.54 -1.51 -14.26
N GLY A 110 23.72 -1.49 -13.64
CA GLY A 110 24.44 -0.25 -13.31
C GLY A 110 24.03 0.41 -11.98
N THR A 111 22.99 -0.07 -11.30
CA THR A 111 22.59 0.52 -10.01
C THR A 111 23.47 0.06 -8.84
N PRO A 112 23.66 0.91 -7.79
CA PRO A 112 24.46 0.55 -6.63
C PRO A 112 23.97 -0.70 -5.88
N ILE A 113 22.67 -1.00 -5.95
CA ILE A 113 22.07 -2.15 -5.25
C ILE A 113 22.69 -3.48 -5.67
N LEU A 114 23.15 -3.60 -6.91
CA LEU A 114 23.80 -4.81 -7.44
C LEU A 114 25.20 -5.04 -6.86
N ARG A 115 25.79 -4.02 -6.21
CA ARG A 115 27.14 -4.11 -5.62
C ARG A 115 27.11 -4.54 -4.15
N LEU A 116 25.93 -4.69 -3.57
CA LEU A 116 25.77 -5.13 -2.19
C LEU A 116 26.08 -6.62 -2.07
N PRO A 117 27.10 -7.03 -1.29
CA PRO A 117 27.50 -8.43 -1.16
C PRO A 117 26.37 -9.35 -0.71
N GLU A 118 25.48 -8.86 0.16
CA GLU A 118 24.31 -9.59 0.66
C GLU A 118 23.25 -9.91 -0.42
N LEU A 119 23.32 -9.24 -1.58
CA LEU A 119 22.44 -9.46 -2.73
C LEU A 119 23.15 -10.14 -3.91
N ALA A 120 24.36 -10.69 -3.70
CA ALA A 120 25.08 -11.41 -4.74
C ALA A 120 24.27 -12.61 -5.25
N GLY A 121 24.00 -12.65 -6.56
CA GLY A 121 23.18 -13.69 -7.19
C GLY A 121 21.72 -13.71 -6.72
N ALA A 122 21.25 -12.62 -6.11
CA ALA A 122 19.90 -12.54 -5.57
C ALA A 122 18.84 -12.18 -6.62
N PHE A 123 19.21 -11.75 -7.82
CA PHE A 123 18.28 -11.21 -8.81
C PHE A 123 18.01 -12.16 -9.97
N ASN A 124 16.83 -12.07 -10.55
CA ASN A 124 16.53 -12.70 -11.84
C ASN A 124 17.48 -12.10 -12.91
N PRO A 125 18.22 -12.92 -13.67
CA PRO A 125 19.09 -12.42 -14.74
C PRO A 125 18.32 -11.85 -15.94
N VAL A 126 17.02 -12.08 -16.03
CA VAL A 126 16.15 -11.60 -17.11
C VAL A 126 15.27 -10.45 -16.60
N PRO A 127 14.99 -9.42 -17.43
CA PRO A 127 13.98 -8.40 -17.12
C PRO A 127 12.67 -9.03 -16.60
N PRO A 128 12.03 -8.47 -15.57
CA PRO A 128 12.28 -7.15 -14.97
C PRO A 128 13.33 -7.12 -13.83
N TYR A 129 14.23 -8.12 -13.74
CA TYR A 129 15.34 -8.17 -12.77
C TYR A 129 14.92 -8.15 -11.29
N GLU A 130 13.79 -8.77 -10.96
CA GLU A 130 13.29 -8.81 -9.59
C GLU A 130 14.19 -9.63 -8.66
N VAL A 131 14.29 -9.18 -7.40
CA VAL A 131 15.03 -9.89 -6.35
C VAL A 131 14.36 -11.21 -6.00
N LEU A 132 15.02 -12.34 -6.15
CA LEU A 132 14.55 -13.68 -5.85
C LEU A 132 14.67 -14.07 -4.37
N ARG A 133 15.60 -13.45 -3.63
CA ARG A 133 15.79 -13.66 -2.18
C ARG A 133 16.62 -12.52 -1.59
N THR A 134 16.54 -12.29 -0.29
CA THR A 134 17.47 -11.42 0.43
C THR A 134 18.01 -12.12 1.66
N ASP A 135 18.86 -11.44 2.43
CA ASP A 135 19.31 -11.85 3.76
C ASP A 135 18.14 -11.93 4.77
N ALA A 136 17.07 -11.16 4.56
CA ALA A 136 15.91 -11.08 5.45
C ALA A 136 14.65 -11.80 4.93
N LEU A 137 14.54 -12.06 3.63
CA LEU A 137 13.34 -12.62 3.00
C LEU A 137 13.64 -13.79 2.07
N SER A 138 12.95 -14.91 2.31
CA SER A 138 12.93 -16.04 1.38
C SER A 138 12.13 -15.74 0.12
N PHE A 139 12.32 -16.55 -0.94
CA PHE A 139 11.52 -16.45 -2.17
C PHE A 139 10.01 -16.53 -1.87
N ASP A 140 9.60 -17.45 -0.99
CA ASP A 140 8.19 -17.58 -0.60
C ASP A 140 7.66 -16.32 0.11
N ALA A 141 8.49 -15.68 0.95
CA ALA A 141 8.11 -14.44 1.60
C ALA A 141 7.94 -13.30 0.59
N LEU A 142 8.85 -13.21 -0.38
CA LEU A 142 8.75 -12.24 -1.49
C LEU A 142 7.50 -12.49 -2.34
N MET A 143 7.13 -13.75 -2.58
CA MET A 143 5.90 -14.10 -3.31
C MET A 143 4.63 -13.77 -2.52
N ARG A 144 4.65 -13.90 -1.18
CA ARG A 144 3.54 -13.42 -0.35
C ARG A 144 3.38 -11.90 -0.46
N LEU A 145 4.47 -11.14 -0.31
CA LEU A 145 4.46 -9.68 -0.44
C LEU A 145 4.08 -9.21 -1.85
N GLN A 146 4.47 -9.95 -2.89
CA GLN A 146 4.04 -9.67 -4.26
C GLN A 146 2.52 -9.82 -4.44
N ARG A 147 1.92 -10.88 -3.85
CA ARG A 147 0.45 -11.05 -3.88
C ARG A 147 -0.24 -9.94 -3.09
N PHE A 148 0.30 -9.60 -1.92
CA PHE A 148 -0.17 -8.47 -1.12
C PHE A 148 -0.18 -7.18 -1.95
N ALA A 149 0.93 -6.85 -2.62
CA ALA A 149 1.04 -5.65 -3.44
C ALA A 149 -0.01 -5.60 -4.58
N LEU A 150 -0.24 -6.73 -5.25
CA LEU A 150 -1.28 -6.84 -6.30
C LEU A 150 -2.69 -6.65 -5.76
N VAL A 151 -2.98 -7.17 -4.56
CA VAL A 151 -4.28 -7.00 -3.90
C VAL A 151 -4.45 -5.57 -3.43
N TRP A 152 -3.42 -4.99 -2.82
CA TRP A 152 -3.41 -3.59 -2.41
C TRP A 152 -3.66 -2.63 -3.57
N ASP A 153 -2.96 -2.79 -4.69
CA ASP A 153 -3.21 -2.02 -5.91
C ASP A 153 -4.69 -2.08 -6.32
N ARG A 154 -5.23 -3.30 -6.35
CA ARG A 154 -6.59 -3.54 -6.81
C ARG A 154 -7.65 -2.97 -5.88
N LEU A 155 -7.45 -3.06 -4.56
CA LEU A 155 -8.44 -2.66 -3.57
C LEU A 155 -8.33 -1.16 -3.22
N HIS A 156 -7.12 -0.66 -3.04
CA HIS A 156 -6.85 0.68 -2.54
C HIS A 156 -6.43 1.65 -3.65
N ASN A 157 -5.28 1.44 -4.31
CA ASN A 157 -4.70 2.45 -5.22
C ASN A 157 -5.65 2.81 -6.38
N ARG A 158 -6.42 1.84 -6.89
CA ARG A 158 -7.44 2.12 -7.92
C ARG A 158 -8.69 2.85 -7.42
N GLY A 159 -8.71 3.30 -6.17
CA GLY A 159 -9.82 4.01 -5.52
C GLY A 159 -11.12 3.21 -5.38
N ARG A 160 -11.07 1.87 -5.56
CA ARG A 160 -12.26 1.03 -5.69
C ARG A 160 -13.05 0.86 -4.41
N PHE A 161 -12.36 0.77 -3.27
CA PHE A 161 -12.99 0.54 -1.96
C PHE A 161 -12.66 1.65 -0.97
N ARG A 162 -12.67 2.91 -1.44
CA ARG A 162 -12.20 4.08 -0.68
C ARG A 162 -12.97 4.33 0.61
N HIS A 163 -14.24 3.94 0.69
CA HIS A 163 -15.04 4.11 1.91
C HIS A 163 -15.00 2.88 2.81
N ALA A 164 -14.97 1.68 2.24
CA ALA A 164 -15.06 0.42 2.98
C ALA A 164 -13.72 0.01 3.60
N LEU A 165 -12.60 0.22 2.91
CA LEU A 165 -11.27 -0.18 3.39
C LEU A 165 -10.90 0.48 4.73
N PRO A 166 -11.04 1.81 4.93
CA PRO A 166 -10.70 2.45 6.20
C PRO A 166 -11.45 1.88 7.41
N LEU A 167 -12.62 1.29 7.22
CA LEU A 167 -13.40 0.69 8.30
C LEU A 167 -12.75 -0.59 8.86
N LEU A 168 -11.96 -1.31 8.06
CA LEU A 168 -11.28 -2.54 8.49
C LEU A 168 -10.14 -2.27 9.49
N TRP A 169 -9.63 -1.05 9.53
CA TRP A 169 -8.58 -0.63 10.45
C TRP A 169 -8.97 0.65 11.19
N ALA A 170 -10.26 0.86 11.45
CA ALA A 170 -10.73 2.02 12.22
C ALA A 170 -10.16 2.06 13.64
N ASP A 171 -9.91 0.89 14.23
CA ASP A 171 -9.16 0.75 15.48
C ASP A 171 -7.67 1.08 15.22
N PRO A 172 -7.07 2.04 15.95
CA PRO A 172 -5.65 2.39 15.82
C PRO A 172 -4.69 1.22 16.00
N GLU A 173 -5.04 0.22 16.82
CA GLU A 173 -4.21 -0.95 17.10
C GLU A 173 -4.26 -2.00 15.98
N THR A 174 -5.21 -1.88 15.06
CA THR A 174 -5.31 -2.79 13.92
C THR A 174 -4.30 -2.41 12.84
N SER A 175 -3.49 -3.37 12.40
CA SER A 175 -2.54 -3.21 11.28
C SER A 175 -3.26 -3.31 9.93
N PRO A 176 -3.27 -2.24 9.10
CA PRO A 176 -3.76 -2.32 7.72
C PRO A 176 -3.08 -3.41 6.89
N PHE A 177 -1.76 -3.57 7.03
CA PHE A 177 -1.01 -4.62 6.36
C PHE A 177 -1.54 -6.01 6.73
N ALA A 178 -1.72 -6.30 8.03
CA ALA A 178 -2.17 -7.60 8.49
C ALA A 178 -3.59 -7.93 7.98
N VAL A 179 -4.48 -6.94 7.94
CA VAL A 179 -5.84 -7.08 7.37
C VAL A 179 -5.77 -7.47 5.89
N ILE A 180 -5.03 -6.69 5.08
CA ILE A 180 -4.93 -6.91 3.64
C ILE A 180 -4.18 -8.21 3.32
N ASP A 181 -3.15 -8.57 4.08
CA ASP A 181 -2.47 -9.86 3.94
C ASP A 181 -3.41 -11.03 4.27
N HIS A 182 -4.22 -10.91 5.32
CA HIS A 182 -5.21 -11.94 5.66
C HIS A 182 -6.28 -12.09 4.58
N LEU A 183 -6.79 -10.99 4.01
CA LEU A 183 -7.70 -11.02 2.85
C LEU A 183 -7.04 -11.68 1.65
N THR A 184 -5.80 -11.31 1.34
CA THR A 184 -5.00 -11.87 0.25
C THR A 184 -4.87 -13.38 0.40
N ARG A 185 -4.50 -13.88 1.59
CA ARG A 185 -4.36 -15.31 1.85
C ARG A 185 -5.69 -16.05 1.74
N THR A 186 -6.76 -15.48 2.29
CA THR A 186 -8.11 -16.08 2.24
C THR A 186 -8.59 -16.23 0.81
N VAL A 187 -8.50 -15.17 -0.01
CA VAL A 187 -8.91 -15.21 -1.42
C VAL A 187 -8.00 -16.11 -2.25
N HIS A 188 -6.68 -16.06 -2.02
CA HIS A 188 -5.75 -16.94 -2.71
C HIS A 188 -6.03 -18.42 -2.41
N HIS A 189 -6.33 -18.78 -1.15
CA HIS A 189 -6.69 -20.14 -0.76
C HIS A 189 -8.01 -20.58 -1.41
N ALA A 190 -9.01 -19.69 -1.47
CA ALA A 190 -10.31 -20.02 -2.04
C ALA A 190 -10.30 -20.15 -3.58
N CYS A 191 -9.51 -19.32 -4.27
CA CYS A 191 -9.57 -19.21 -5.74
C CYS A 191 -8.32 -19.75 -6.45
N GLY A 192 -7.25 -20.09 -5.73
CA GLY A 192 -5.94 -20.42 -6.30
C GLY A 192 -5.23 -19.26 -7.00
N ARG A 193 -5.82 -18.06 -7.00
CA ARG A 193 -5.32 -16.86 -7.69
C ARG A 193 -5.87 -15.59 -7.05
N VAL A 194 -5.19 -14.46 -7.29
CA VAL A 194 -5.64 -13.12 -6.83
C VAL A 194 -5.82 -12.11 -7.99
N HIS A 195 -5.14 -12.31 -9.12
CA HIS A 195 -5.13 -11.36 -10.24
C HIS A 195 -6.41 -11.37 -11.09
N ALA A 196 -7.13 -12.50 -11.14
CA ALA A 196 -8.33 -12.70 -11.95
C ALA A 196 -9.62 -12.89 -11.11
N VAL A 197 -9.64 -12.31 -9.90
CA VAL A 197 -10.80 -12.33 -8.99
C VAL A 197 -11.69 -11.13 -9.28
N GLY A 198 -12.99 -11.33 -9.47
CA GLY A 198 -13.94 -10.29 -9.86
C GLY A 198 -14.12 -9.21 -8.78
N LEU A 199 -14.65 -8.04 -9.16
CA LEU A 199 -14.90 -6.97 -8.19
C LEU A 199 -15.95 -7.40 -7.14
N ALA A 200 -16.98 -8.13 -7.57
CA ALA A 200 -18.01 -8.66 -6.69
C ALA A 200 -17.45 -9.65 -5.66
N ASP A 201 -16.50 -10.51 -6.07
CA ASP A 201 -15.82 -11.45 -5.16
C ASP A 201 -15.01 -10.73 -4.09
N TRP A 202 -14.29 -9.66 -4.48
CA TRP A 202 -13.56 -8.81 -3.53
C TRP A 202 -14.50 -8.09 -2.58
N ALA A 203 -15.60 -7.54 -3.08
CA ALA A 203 -16.59 -6.89 -2.22
C ALA A 203 -17.21 -7.87 -1.22
N LEU A 204 -17.50 -9.11 -1.63
CA LEU A 204 -17.99 -10.16 -0.74
C LEU A 204 -16.95 -10.56 0.31
N ALA A 205 -15.67 -10.67 -0.08
CA ALA A 205 -14.58 -10.95 0.85
C ALA A 205 -14.41 -9.83 1.89
N LEU A 206 -14.46 -8.56 1.46
CA LEU A 206 -14.41 -7.39 2.33
C LEU A 206 -15.61 -7.34 3.27
N ALA A 207 -16.81 -7.56 2.74
CA ALA A 207 -18.03 -7.55 3.53
C ALA A 207 -18.02 -8.64 4.62
N ARG A 208 -17.55 -9.85 4.30
CA ARG A 208 -17.39 -10.90 5.32
C ARG A 208 -16.52 -10.44 6.48
N GLN A 209 -15.40 -9.77 6.21
CA GLN A 209 -14.55 -9.24 7.28
C GLN A 209 -15.21 -8.09 8.05
N LEU A 210 -15.82 -7.14 7.35
CA LEU A 210 -16.48 -6.00 7.99
C LEU A 210 -17.67 -6.42 8.88
N LEU A 211 -18.34 -7.52 8.55
CA LEU A 211 -19.47 -8.08 9.29
C LEU A 211 -19.08 -9.13 10.34
N HIS A 212 -17.77 -9.36 10.59
CA HIS A 212 -17.33 -10.15 11.75
C HIS A 212 -17.29 -9.34 13.05
N GLY A 213 -17.46 -8.01 12.96
CA GLY A 213 -17.44 -7.10 14.10
C GLY A 213 -18.80 -6.99 14.81
N PRO A 214 -18.92 -6.05 15.76
CA PRO A 214 -20.17 -5.76 16.45
C PRO A 214 -21.30 -5.33 15.49
N ALA A 215 -22.53 -5.76 15.77
CA ALA A 215 -23.69 -5.55 14.90
C ALA A 215 -23.98 -4.07 14.62
N GLU A 216 -23.66 -3.17 15.55
CA GLU A 216 -23.81 -1.72 15.39
C GLU A 216 -22.96 -1.15 14.24
N ARG A 217 -21.90 -1.84 13.82
CA ARG A 217 -21.03 -1.42 12.70
C ARG A 217 -21.53 -1.91 11.34
N HIS A 218 -22.43 -2.90 11.31
CA HIS A 218 -22.86 -3.56 10.07
C HIS A 218 -23.53 -2.59 9.09
N ALA A 219 -24.43 -1.73 9.58
CA ALA A 219 -25.12 -0.76 8.73
C ALA A 219 -24.15 0.21 8.04
N GLY A 220 -23.15 0.71 8.77
CA GLY A 220 -22.10 1.58 8.23
C GLY A 220 -21.22 0.87 7.20
N ALA A 221 -20.84 -0.38 7.47
CA ALA A 221 -20.06 -1.20 6.54
C ALA A 221 -20.80 -1.45 5.21
N LEU A 222 -22.08 -1.83 5.28
CA LEU A 222 -22.90 -2.07 4.08
C LEU A 222 -23.11 -0.79 3.27
N ALA A 223 -23.32 0.35 3.95
CA ALA A 223 -23.43 1.65 3.29
C ALA A 223 -22.12 2.05 2.58
N ALA A 224 -20.97 1.82 3.20
CA ALA A 224 -19.66 2.10 2.60
C ALA A 224 -19.42 1.23 1.35
N LEU A 225 -19.66 -0.08 1.45
CA LEU A 225 -19.51 -1.00 0.32
C LEU A 225 -20.45 -0.65 -0.85
N SER A 226 -21.68 -0.24 -0.57
CA SER A 226 -22.65 0.15 -1.59
C SER A 226 -22.26 1.45 -2.32
N ARG A 227 -21.46 2.32 -1.68
CA ARG A 227 -20.89 3.52 -2.32
C ARG A 227 -19.69 3.20 -3.20
N ASP A 228 -18.95 2.16 -2.84
CA ASP A 228 -17.71 1.74 -3.50
C ASP A 228 -17.97 0.88 -4.74
N ALA A 229 -18.95 -0.02 -4.68
CA ALA A 229 -19.27 -0.92 -5.77
C ALA A 229 -20.78 -1.15 -5.91
N VAL A 230 -21.25 -1.21 -7.15
CA VAL A 230 -22.59 -1.72 -7.46
C VAL A 230 -22.54 -3.24 -7.29
N LEU A 231 -23.07 -3.72 -6.18
CA LEU A 231 -23.11 -5.14 -5.87
C LEU A 231 -24.36 -5.80 -6.49
N PRO A 232 -24.23 -7.01 -7.05
CA PRO A 232 -25.37 -7.80 -7.48
C PRO A 232 -26.40 -8.00 -6.34
N ARG A 233 -27.70 -8.07 -6.67
CA ARG A 233 -28.78 -8.18 -5.68
C ARG A 233 -28.64 -9.43 -4.79
N ASP A 234 -28.23 -10.55 -5.39
CA ASP A 234 -27.96 -11.79 -4.68
C ASP A 234 -26.82 -11.65 -3.66
N VAL A 235 -25.76 -10.91 -4.01
CA VAL A 235 -24.66 -10.58 -3.09
C VAL A 235 -25.20 -9.73 -1.94
N LEU A 236 -25.97 -8.68 -2.22
CA LEU A 236 -26.59 -7.85 -1.17
C LEU A 236 -27.50 -8.66 -0.24
N SER A 237 -28.29 -9.59 -0.78
CA SER A 237 -29.12 -10.49 0.03
C SER A 237 -28.30 -11.42 0.92
N GLN A 238 -27.20 -11.98 0.42
CA GLN A 238 -26.27 -12.78 1.23
C GLN A 238 -25.67 -11.97 2.37
N LEU A 239 -25.27 -10.73 2.11
CA LEU A 239 -24.69 -9.84 3.12
C LEU A 239 -25.72 -9.42 4.19
N ALA A 240 -26.95 -9.09 3.79
CA ALA A 240 -28.03 -8.76 4.72
C ALA A 240 -28.36 -9.94 5.65
N ALA A 241 -28.39 -11.17 5.12
CA ALA A 241 -28.61 -12.39 5.89
C ALA A 241 -27.45 -12.69 6.86
N GLN A 242 -26.21 -12.33 6.53
CA GLN A 242 -25.07 -12.43 7.44
C GLN A 242 -25.12 -11.37 8.55
N ALA A 243 -25.48 -10.13 8.22
CA ALA A 243 -25.54 -9.02 9.18
C ALA A 243 -26.64 -9.16 10.24
N SER A 244 -27.63 -10.02 9.98
CA SER A 244 -28.80 -10.28 10.85
C SER A 244 -28.65 -11.52 11.74
N ARG A 245 -27.50 -12.21 11.67
CA ARG A 245 -27.14 -13.33 12.56
C ARG A 245 -26.20 -12.83 13.66
#